data_AF-A0A9L0IJN3-F1
#
_entry.id   AF-A0A9L0IJN3-F1
#
_cell.length_a   1.000
_cell.length_b   1.000
_cell.length_c   1.000
_cell.angle_alpha   90.00
_cell.angle_beta   90.00
_cell.angle_gamma   90.00
#
_symmetry.space_group_name_H-M   'P 1'
#
loop_
_entity.id
_entity.type
_entity.pdbx_description
1 polymer ?
#
loop_
_entity_poly.entity_id
_entity_poly.type
_entity_poly.pdbx_seq_one_letter_code
_entity_poly.pdbx_strand_id
1 'polypeptide(L)'
;MASPASPPLPVAPDALSGTPGASGGAAGLAAASGRSAAAGAAMARKKVRPRLIAELARRVRALREQRERPRDSQRYALDYETLTRPPSGRRLPARAWSDARRESRLLQLLGRLPLFGLGRLVTRKSWLWQHDEPCYWRLTRVRPDYTAQNLDHGKAWGILTFKGRTESEAREIEQVMYHDWRLVPKHEEAAFTAFTPVPEDTPRSVPYPPLLRAMILAERQKNGDSSTEEPMLNLERAGIGPWDYPAKQKAKRKAKGTPV
;
A
#
# COMPACT_ATOMS: atom_id res chain seq x y z
N MET A 1 24.29 -21.98 -48.52
CA MET A 1 23.80 -22.27 -47.15
C MET A 1 24.03 -21.03 -46.29
N ALA A 2 23.12 -20.40 -45.57
CA ALA A 2 21.66 -20.32 -45.53
C ALA A 2 21.40 -19.11 -44.60
N SER A 3 20.76 -18.04 -45.08
CA SER A 3 20.37 -16.90 -44.22
C SER A 3 19.22 -17.29 -43.29
N PRO A 4 19.25 -16.93 -42.00
CA PRO A 4 18.06 -17.00 -41.15
C PRO A 4 17.34 -15.66 -41.07
N ALA A 5 16.01 -15.79 -41.04
CA ALA A 5 14.99 -14.78 -41.26
C ALA A 5 14.60 -13.99 -39.99
N SER A 6 14.09 -12.77 -40.23
CA SER A 6 13.47 -11.89 -39.23
C SER A 6 12.09 -12.40 -38.75
N PRO A 7 11.68 -12.15 -37.49
CA PRO A 7 10.34 -12.49 -36.99
C PRO A 7 9.28 -11.40 -37.28
N PRO A 8 7.98 -11.76 -37.36
CA PRO A 8 6.90 -10.82 -37.69
C PRO A 8 6.29 -10.11 -36.46
N LEU A 9 5.73 -8.91 -36.70
CA LEU A 9 5.00 -8.06 -35.74
C LEU A 9 3.54 -8.50 -35.54
N PRO A 10 2.91 -8.25 -34.37
CA PRO A 10 1.51 -8.59 -34.14
C PRO A 10 0.52 -7.51 -34.62
N VAL A 11 -0.62 -8.02 -35.11
CA VAL A 11 -1.76 -7.34 -35.73
C VAL A 11 -2.75 -6.81 -34.67
N ALA A 12 -3.30 -5.62 -34.89
CA ALA A 12 -4.38 -5.01 -34.08
C ALA A 12 -5.76 -5.32 -34.68
N PRO A 13 -6.83 -5.45 -33.88
CA PRO A 13 -8.19 -5.60 -34.41
C PRO A 13 -8.95 -4.27 -34.58
N ASP A 14 -9.64 -4.19 -35.72
CA ASP A 14 -10.48 -3.12 -36.24
C ASP A 14 -11.76 -2.84 -35.42
N ALA A 15 -12.19 -1.58 -35.45
CA ALA A 15 -13.48 -1.10 -34.98
C ALA A 15 -14.26 -0.48 -36.17
N LEU A 16 -15.46 -0.98 -36.45
CA LEU A 16 -16.46 -0.40 -37.37
C LEU A 16 -17.81 -0.49 -36.64
N SER A 17 -18.42 0.60 -36.17
CA SER A 17 -19.21 1.63 -36.89
C SER A 17 -20.47 1.08 -37.57
N GLY A 18 -21.65 1.46 -37.06
CA GLY A 18 -22.94 1.22 -37.70
C GLY A 18 -24.03 2.16 -37.18
N THR A 19 -24.45 3.09 -38.03
CA THR A 19 -25.71 3.87 -38.03
C THR A 19 -26.13 3.99 -39.51
N PRO A 20 -27.29 4.58 -39.88
CA PRO A 20 -28.62 4.62 -39.28
C PRO A 20 -29.72 4.16 -40.29
N GLY A 21 -30.99 4.14 -39.90
CA GLY A 21 -32.11 3.92 -40.83
C GLY A 21 -33.40 4.58 -40.35
N ALA A 22 -33.98 5.43 -41.21
CA ALA A 22 -35.17 6.24 -40.99
C ALA A 22 -36.37 5.74 -41.81
N SER A 23 -37.58 5.83 -41.27
CA SER A 23 -38.90 5.89 -41.95
C SER A 23 -39.95 5.93 -40.82
N GLY A 24 -41.03 6.72 -40.78
CA GLY A 24 -41.83 7.40 -41.80
C GLY A 24 -43.31 7.05 -41.54
N GLY A 25 -44.21 8.04 -41.46
CA GLY A 25 -45.63 7.87 -41.82
C GLY A 25 -46.72 7.80 -40.73
N ALA A 26 -47.39 8.94 -40.54
CA ALA A 26 -48.85 9.19 -40.62
C ALA A 26 -49.91 8.57 -39.65
N ALA A 27 -50.70 9.52 -39.11
CA ALA A 27 -52.18 9.57 -38.99
C ALA A 27 -52.94 8.74 -37.92
N GLY A 28 -53.94 9.40 -37.31
CA GLY A 28 -55.12 8.72 -36.73
C GLY A 28 -55.64 9.33 -35.42
N LEU A 29 -56.83 9.94 -35.47
CA LEU A 29 -57.63 10.42 -34.35
C LEU A 29 -58.06 9.30 -33.38
N ALA A 30 -58.28 9.62 -32.10
CA ALA A 30 -59.57 9.50 -31.40
C ALA A 30 -59.41 9.51 -29.87
N ALA A 31 -60.45 10.04 -29.22
CA ALA A 31 -60.58 10.33 -27.81
C ALA A 31 -60.53 9.09 -26.88
N ALA A 32 -60.08 9.28 -25.64
CA ALA A 32 -60.78 8.80 -24.45
C ALA A 32 -60.13 9.36 -23.18
N SER A 33 -60.99 9.86 -22.30
CA SER A 33 -60.77 10.21 -20.91
C SER A 33 -60.07 9.12 -20.10
N GLY A 34 -59.01 9.50 -19.38
CA GLY A 34 -58.39 8.67 -18.35
C GLY A 34 -57.62 9.53 -17.38
N ARG A 35 -58.24 9.89 -16.25
CA ARG A 35 -57.51 10.41 -15.09
C ARG A 35 -56.57 9.30 -14.60
N SER A 36 -55.27 9.54 -14.66
CA SER A 36 -54.29 8.78 -13.89
C SER A 36 -53.23 9.76 -13.38
N ALA A 37 -53.04 9.71 -12.07
CA ALA A 37 -52.09 10.50 -11.33
C ALA A 37 -50.67 10.17 -11.81
N ALA A 38 -50.01 11.14 -12.44
CA ALA A 38 -48.56 11.18 -12.50
C ALA A 38 -48.13 12.44 -11.75
N ALA A 39 -47.79 12.26 -10.48
CA ALA A 39 -46.99 13.20 -9.74
C ALA A 39 -45.67 13.40 -10.50
N GLY A 40 -45.65 14.40 -11.38
CA GLY A 40 -44.43 14.95 -11.94
C GLY A 40 -43.65 15.58 -10.81
N ALA A 41 -42.84 14.78 -10.11
CA ALA A 41 -41.77 15.29 -9.28
C ALA A 41 -40.75 15.96 -10.21
N ALA A 42 -41.06 17.20 -10.61
CA ALA A 42 -40.08 18.12 -11.16
C ALA A 42 -39.03 18.31 -10.04
N MET A 43 -37.96 17.52 -10.11
CA MET A 43 -36.74 17.73 -9.34
C MET A 43 -36.20 19.10 -9.72
N ALA A 44 -36.72 20.14 -9.06
CA ALA A 44 -36.20 21.49 -9.10
C ALA A 44 -34.75 21.39 -8.63
N ARG A 45 -33.82 21.35 -9.59
CA ARG A 45 -32.38 21.38 -9.32
C ARG A 45 -32.12 22.68 -8.54
N LYS A 46 -32.05 22.56 -7.22
CA LYS A 46 -31.81 23.67 -6.30
C LYS A 46 -30.51 24.32 -6.73
N LYS A 47 -30.58 25.51 -7.36
CA LYS A 47 -29.41 26.21 -7.89
C LYS A 47 -28.48 26.54 -6.72
N VAL A 48 -27.41 25.75 -6.58
CA VAL A 48 -26.37 25.99 -5.57
C VAL A 48 -25.62 27.25 -5.98
N ARG A 49 -25.65 28.29 -5.14
CA ARG A 49 -24.88 29.52 -5.41
C ARG A 49 -23.39 29.18 -5.49
N PRO A 50 -22.68 29.60 -6.55
CA PRO A 50 -21.25 29.30 -6.69
C PRO A 50 -20.46 30.01 -5.59
N ARG A 51 -19.68 29.23 -4.82
CA ARG A 51 -18.81 29.75 -3.75
C ARG A 51 -17.41 30.04 -4.31
N LEU A 52 -17.29 31.09 -5.13
CA LEU A 52 -16.04 31.44 -5.83
C LEU A 52 -14.86 31.65 -4.87
N ILE A 53 -15.09 32.32 -3.74
CA ILE A 53 -14.06 32.54 -2.70
C ILE A 53 -13.57 31.23 -2.09
N ALA A 54 -14.48 30.26 -1.88
CA ALA A 54 -14.10 28.97 -1.32
C ALA A 54 -13.23 28.16 -2.30
N GLU A 55 -13.53 28.22 -3.59
CA GLU A 55 -12.72 27.60 -4.64
C GLU A 55 -11.35 28.28 -4.78
N LEU A 56 -11.31 29.62 -4.75
CA LEU A 56 -10.05 30.37 -4.75
C LEU A 56 -9.19 30.02 -3.53
N ALA A 57 -9.77 30.04 -2.32
CA ALA A 57 -9.07 29.69 -1.10
C ALA A 57 -8.61 28.22 -1.10
N ARG A 58 -9.34 27.30 -1.75
CA ARG A 58 -8.89 25.90 -1.93
C ARG A 58 -7.66 25.83 -2.83
N ARG A 59 -7.67 26.52 -3.97
CA ARG A 59 -6.54 26.56 -4.92
C ARG A 59 -5.30 27.20 -4.32
N VAL A 60 -5.46 28.35 -3.65
CA VAL A 60 -4.35 29.06 -2.99
C VAL A 60 -3.73 28.19 -1.87
N ARG A 61 -4.56 27.53 -1.04
CA ARG A 61 -4.04 26.61 -0.02
C ARG A 61 -3.28 25.44 -0.64
N ALA A 62 -3.82 24.81 -1.68
CA ALA A 62 -3.13 23.72 -2.38
C ALA A 62 -1.79 24.17 -2.99
N LEU A 63 -1.73 25.36 -3.57
CA LEU A 63 -0.50 25.94 -4.11
C LEU A 63 0.53 26.22 -3.02
N ARG A 64 0.12 26.80 -1.89
CA ARG A 64 1.00 27.02 -0.73
C ARG A 64 1.49 25.70 -0.15
N GLU A 65 0.61 24.73 0.04
CA GLU A 65 0.98 23.37 0.50
C GLU A 65 2.00 22.69 -0.42
N GLN A 66 1.99 22.96 -1.73
CA GLN A 66 2.98 22.45 -2.67
C GLN A 66 4.31 23.21 -2.61
N ARG A 67 4.28 24.55 -2.55
CA ARG A 67 5.49 25.39 -2.53
C ARG A 67 6.22 25.33 -1.19
N GLU A 68 5.48 25.44 -0.09
CA GLU A 68 5.98 25.45 1.29
C GLU A 68 6.01 24.04 1.90
N ARG A 69 5.97 23.01 1.07
CA ARG A 69 5.99 21.62 1.53
C ARG A 69 7.25 21.39 2.37
N PRO A 70 7.12 21.05 3.66
CA PRO A 70 8.28 20.78 4.49
C PRO A 70 9.04 19.59 3.93
N ARG A 71 10.37 19.73 3.91
CA ARG A 71 11.29 18.70 3.41
C ARG A 71 11.38 17.55 4.42
N ASP A 72 11.91 16.42 3.98
CA ASP A 72 12.00 15.25 4.86
C ASP A 72 13.05 15.52 5.96
N SER A 73 14.11 16.28 5.66
CA SER A 73 15.06 16.83 6.63
C SER A 73 14.39 17.59 7.78
N GLN A 74 13.55 18.57 7.44
CA GLN A 74 12.83 19.39 8.42
C GLN A 74 11.84 18.55 9.22
N ARG A 75 11.02 17.73 8.53
CA ARG A 75 9.93 16.97 9.15
C ARG A 75 10.40 15.87 10.09
N TYR A 76 11.54 15.26 9.78
CA TYR A 76 12.11 14.14 10.52
C TYR A 76 13.33 14.53 11.35
N ALA A 77 13.62 15.83 11.48
CA ALA A 77 14.57 16.36 12.43
C ALA A 77 14.22 15.89 13.85
N LEU A 78 15.25 15.50 14.60
CA LEU A 78 15.15 15.00 15.96
C LEU A 78 16.24 15.64 16.79
N ASP A 79 15.87 16.23 17.91
CA ASP A 79 16.81 16.60 18.96
C ASP A 79 17.10 15.36 19.83
N TYR A 80 18.37 14.97 19.92
CA TYR A 80 18.80 13.74 20.60
C TYR A 80 18.86 13.89 22.12
N GLU A 81 18.93 15.13 22.63
CA GLU A 81 18.92 15.40 24.07
C GLU A 81 17.51 15.26 24.62
N THR A 82 16.57 16.02 24.07
CA THR A 82 15.17 16.05 24.53
C THR A 82 14.27 14.95 23.93
N LEU A 83 14.74 14.32 22.84
CA LEU A 83 13.99 13.35 22.02
C LEU A 83 12.68 13.94 21.48
N THR A 84 12.71 15.23 21.16
CA THR A 84 11.61 16.00 20.58
C THR A 84 11.85 16.26 19.11
N ARG A 85 10.78 16.41 18.34
CA ARG A 85 10.83 16.85 16.94
C ARG A 85 10.60 18.37 16.91
N PRO A 86 11.63 19.19 16.63
CA PRO A 86 11.52 20.64 16.58
C PRO A 86 10.32 21.17 15.79
N PRO A 87 10.02 20.69 14.55
CA PRO A 87 8.92 21.26 13.76
C PRO A 87 7.52 21.01 14.32
N SER A 88 7.36 20.12 15.29
CA SER A 88 6.04 19.74 15.83
C SER A 88 5.94 19.87 17.35
N GLY A 89 7.06 20.10 18.03
CA GLY A 89 7.18 20.01 19.49
C GLY A 89 6.87 18.63 20.09
N ARG A 90 6.62 17.59 19.27
CA ARG A 90 6.20 16.27 19.77
C ARG A 90 7.40 15.43 20.20
N ARG A 91 7.29 14.81 21.38
CA ARG A 91 8.26 13.83 21.88
C ARG A 91 8.08 12.47 21.21
N LEU A 92 9.17 11.75 21.03
CA LEU A 92 9.13 10.35 20.61
C LEU A 92 8.53 9.46 21.71
N PRO A 93 7.89 8.33 21.36
CA PRO A 93 7.42 7.37 22.35
C PRO A 93 8.61 6.77 23.12
N ALA A 94 8.43 6.54 24.43
CA ALA A 94 9.50 6.08 25.33
C ALA A 94 10.23 4.83 24.84
N ARG A 95 9.49 3.87 24.25
CA ARG A 95 10.06 2.62 23.71
C ARG A 95 11.06 2.86 22.57
N ALA A 96 10.97 3.97 21.84
CA ALA A 96 11.86 4.28 20.73
C ALA A 96 13.12 5.06 21.16
N TRP A 97 13.25 5.45 22.43
CA TRP A 97 14.33 6.31 22.90
C TRP A 97 15.70 5.63 22.86
N SER A 98 15.77 4.35 23.22
CA SER A 98 17.01 3.56 23.16
C SER A 98 17.53 3.46 21.74
N ASP A 99 16.63 3.16 20.81
CA ASP A 99 16.96 2.90 19.42
C ASP A 99 17.31 4.19 18.71
N ALA A 100 16.58 5.29 19.01
CA ALA A 100 16.91 6.63 18.53
C ALA A 100 18.34 7.08 18.85
N ARG A 101 18.91 6.61 19.96
CA ARG A 101 20.28 6.98 20.39
C ARG A 101 21.36 6.03 19.89
N ARG A 102 21.03 4.75 19.67
CA ARG A 102 22.03 3.70 19.36
C ARG A 102 22.07 3.34 17.88
N GLU A 103 20.90 3.26 17.24
CA GLU A 103 20.77 2.77 15.88
C GLU A 103 20.76 3.95 14.89
N SER A 104 20.99 3.64 13.61
CA SER A 104 21.08 4.65 12.55
C SER A 104 19.82 4.67 11.67
N ARG A 105 19.61 5.81 11.01
CA ARG A 105 18.63 5.93 9.93
C ARG A 105 19.15 5.25 8.68
N LEU A 106 18.25 4.83 7.79
CA LEU A 106 18.66 4.14 6.56
C LEU A 106 19.60 5.01 5.72
N LEU A 107 19.22 6.24 5.39
CA LEU A 107 20.04 7.08 4.51
C LEU A 107 21.33 7.57 5.16
N GLN A 108 21.39 7.65 6.48
CA GLN A 108 22.63 7.93 7.20
C GLN A 108 23.67 6.81 6.99
N LEU A 109 23.22 5.55 6.88
CA LEU A 109 24.09 4.42 6.53
C LEU A 109 24.46 4.44 5.04
N LEU A 110 23.47 4.68 4.17
CA LEU A 110 23.67 4.64 2.72
C LEU A 110 24.50 5.81 2.19
N GLY A 111 24.42 7.00 2.81
CA GLY A 111 25.18 8.18 2.40
C GLY A 111 26.70 8.02 2.52
N ARG A 112 27.17 7.01 3.28
CA ARG A 112 28.59 6.66 3.41
C ARG A 112 29.07 5.67 2.35
N LEU A 113 28.17 5.13 1.55
CA LEU A 113 28.46 4.12 0.53
C LEU A 113 28.48 4.73 -0.87
N PRO A 114 29.33 4.20 -1.78
CA PRO A 114 29.24 4.54 -3.19
C PRO A 114 27.84 4.26 -3.74
N LEU A 115 27.33 5.20 -4.54
CA LEU A 115 26.00 5.12 -5.16
C LEU A 115 24.87 4.81 -4.16
N PHE A 116 24.98 5.26 -2.90
CA PHE A 116 24.01 4.97 -1.85
C PHE A 116 23.78 3.47 -1.60
N GLY A 117 24.76 2.62 -1.89
CA GLY A 117 24.68 1.19 -1.62
C GLY A 117 23.63 0.44 -2.46
N LEU A 118 23.39 0.86 -3.71
CA LEU A 118 22.53 0.11 -4.63
C LEU A 118 22.96 -1.36 -4.74
N GLY A 119 21.99 -2.26 -4.72
CA GLY A 119 22.20 -3.72 -4.74
C GLY A 119 22.59 -4.34 -3.39
N ARG A 120 22.88 -3.54 -2.35
CA ARG A 120 23.19 -4.04 -1.00
C ARG A 120 21.94 -4.46 -0.25
N LEU A 121 22.14 -5.31 0.75
CA LEU A 121 21.10 -5.77 1.67
C LEU A 121 21.09 -4.89 2.93
N VAL A 122 19.89 -4.43 3.30
CA VAL A 122 19.65 -3.73 4.55
C VAL A 122 18.59 -4.48 5.36
N THR A 123 18.84 -4.60 6.66
CA THR A 123 17.93 -5.25 7.60
C THR A 123 17.56 -4.27 8.72
N ARG A 124 16.71 -4.72 9.63
CA ARG A 124 16.25 -3.96 10.79
C ARG A 124 16.57 -4.70 12.08
N LYS A 125 16.98 -3.97 13.12
CA LYS A 125 17.20 -4.55 14.45
C LYS A 125 15.92 -5.21 14.96
N SER A 126 14.77 -4.55 14.81
CA SER A 126 13.47 -5.11 15.21
C SER A 126 13.17 -6.46 14.56
N TRP A 127 13.57 -6.68 13.31
CA TRP A 127 13.39 -7.97 12.64
C TRP A 127 14.36 -9.03 13.11
N LEU A 128 15.63 -8.66 13.30
CA LEU A 128 16.65 -9.58 13.82
C LEU A 128 16.30 -10.12 15.22
N TRP A 129 15.52 -9.38 16.01
CA TRP A 129 15.09 -9.79 17.34
C TRP A 129 13.77 -10.57 17.34
N GLN A 130 12.97 -10.43 16.28
CA GLN A 130 11.62 -10.98 16.22
C GLN A 130 11.54 -12.26 15.39
N HIS A 131 12.41 -12.40 14.39
CA HIS A 131 12.38 -13.49 13.41
C HIS A 131 13.79 -14.07 13.27
N ASP A 132 13.88 -15.40 13.33
CA ASP A 132 15.11 -16.13 13.02
C ASP A 132 15.31 -16.22 11.50
N GLU A 133 14.23 -16.13 10.72
CA GLU A 133 14.27 -16.18 9.28
C GLU A 133 14.79 -14.86 8.68
N PRO A 134 15.51 -14.89 7.55
CA PRO A 134 16.13 -13.70 7.02
C PRO A 134 15.10 -12.71 6.49
N CYS A 135 15.16 -11.50 7.05
CA CYS A 135 14.32 -10.37 6.68
C CYS A 135 15.20 -9.19 6.26
N TYR A 136 15.11 -8.82 4.99
CA TYR A 136 15.94 -7.74 4.43
C TYR A 136 15.30 -7.09 3.20
N TRP A 137 15.78 -5.90 2.90
CA TRP A 137 15.52 -5.23 1.64
C TRP A 137 16.76 -5.24 0.76
N ARG A 138 16.57 -5.60 -0.50
CA ARG A 138 17.59 -5.40 -1.55
C ARG A 138 17.35 -4.06 -2.22
N LEU A 139 18.30 -3.13 -2.08
CA LEU A 139 18.14 -1.77 -2.56
C LEU A 139 18.19 -1.68 -4.09
N THR A 140 17.21 -1.03 -4.70
CA THR A 140 17.13 -0.83 -6.16
C THR A 140 17.17 0.63 -6.57
N ARG A 141 16.67 1.54 -5.73
CA ARG A 141 16.71 2.98 -5.98
C ARG A 141 16.79 3.74 -4.67
N VAL A 142 17.56 4.82 -4.66
CA VAL A 142 17.61 5.76 -3.53
C VAL A 142 17.40 7.18 -4.07
N ARG A 143 16.57 7.95 -3.37
CA ARG A 143 16.35 9.38 -3.63
C ARG A 143 16.65 10.14 -2.33
N PRO A 144 17.89 10.62 -2.16
CA PRO A 144 18.23 11.42 -0.99
C PRO A 144 17.54 12.78 -1.04
N ASP A 145 17.35 13.36 0.13
CA ASP A 145 16.93 14.74 0.31
C ASP A 145 18.19 15.63 0.29
N TYR A 146 18.44 16.26 -0.85
CA TYR A 146 19.61 17.14 -1.05
C TYR A 146 19.59 18.41 -0.17
N THR A 147 18.48 18.71 0.52
CA THR A 147 18.41 19.82 1.47
C THR A 147 19.03 19.48 2.82
N ALA A 148 19.23 18.19 3.11
CA ALA A 148 19.90 17.76 4.32
C ALA A 148 21.43 17.89 4.15
N GLN A 149 22.08 18.59 5.09
CA GLN A 149 23.53 18.79 5.07
C GLN A 149 24.33 17.49 4.97
N ASN A 150 23.84 16.43 5.65
CA ASN A 150 24.52 15.13 5.72
C ASN A 150 23.86 14.07 4.83
N LEU A 151 22.90 14.44 3.96
CA LEU A 151 22.17 13.51 3.08
C LEU A 151 21.51 12.33 3.85
N ASP A 152 21.15 12.54 5.11
CA ASP A 152 20.68 11.53 6.06
C ASP A 152 19.16 11.28 5.99
N HIS A 153 18.45 12.01 5.12
CA HIS A 153 17.01 11.94 4.90
C HIS A 153 16.67 11.70 3.44
N GLY A 154 15.49 11.13 3.17
CA GLY A 154 14.98 10.87 1.83
C GLY A 154 14.16 9.59 1.72
N LYS A 155 14.15 9.00 0.52
CA LYS A 155 13.34 7.82 0.17
C LYS A 155 14.21 6.73 -0.44
N ALA A 156 13.82 5.48 -0.21
CA ALA A 156 14.45 4.32 -0.80
C ALA A 156 13.40 3.36 -1.36
N TRP A 157 13.80 2.59 -2.37
CA TRP A 157 13.03 1.51 -2.96
C TRP A 157 13.89 0.25 -2.97
N GLY A 158 13.23 -0.89 -2.81
CA GLY A 158 13.90 -2.17 -2.82
C GLY A 158 12.92 -3.32 -2.99
N ILE A 159 13.48 -4.51 -3.17
CA ILE A 159 12.76 -5.77 -3.15
C ILE A 159 12.81 -6.29 -1.72
N LEU A 160 11.64 -6.58 -1.14
CA LEU A 160 11.55 -7.16 0.20
C LEU A 160 11.73 -8.67 0.12
N THR A 161 12.59 -9.19 0.99
CA THR A 161 12.58 -10.60 1.38
C THR A 161 12.17 -10.65 2.83
N PHE A 162 11.01 -11.23 3.13
CA PHE A 162 10.47 -11.33 4.48
C PHE A 162 10.25 -12.79 4.83
N LYS A 163 10.88 -13.26 5.90
CA LYS A 163 10.90 -14.67 6.31
C LYS A 163 11.29 -15.61 5.17
N GLY A 164 12.34 -15.24 4.42
CA GLY A 164 12.80 -15.99 3.25
C GLY A 164 11.91 -15.89 2.00
N ARG A 165 10.71 -15.30 2.07
CA ARG A 165 9.85 -15.08 0.91
C ARG A 165 10.20 -13.77 0.22
N THR A 166 10.67 -13.87 -1.02
CA THR A 166 11.06 -12.71 -1.84
C THR A 166 9.86 -12.19 -2.62
N GLU A 167 9.60 -10.89 -2.54
CA GLU A 167 8.60 -10.22 -3.39
C GLU A 167 9.10 -10.12 -4.85
N SER A 168 8.18 -10.16 -5.82
CA SER A 168 8.53 -10.07 -7.25
C SER A 168 8.91 -8.66 -7.69
N GLU A 169 8.30 -7.63 -7.10
CA GLU A 169 8.45 -6.24 -7.51
C GLU A 169 9.14 -5.39 -6.46
N ALA A 170 9.94 -4.42 -6.92
CA ALA A 170 10.51 -3.41 -6.04
C ALA A 170 9.43 -2.40 -5.61
N ARG A 171 9.35 -2.14 -4.30
CA ARG A 171 8.41 -1.16 -3.72
C ARG A 171 9.13 -0.12 -2.86
N GLU A 172 8.41 0.95 -2.53
CA GLU A 172 8.94 2.01 -1.66
C GLU A 172 9.09 1.45 -0.23
N ILE A 173 10.29 1.63 0.33
CA ILE A 173 10.61 1.18 1.68
C ILE A 173 9.89 2.10 2.69
N GLU A 174 9.19 1.49 3.64
CA GLU A 174 8.57 2.22 4.75
C GLU A 174 9.56 2.51 5.87
N GLN A 175 9.23 3.47 6.75
CA GLN A 175 9.97 3.73 7.99
C GLN A 175 11.47 4.02 7.78
N VAL A 176 11.84 4.55 6.62
CA VAL A 176 13.22 4.96 6.26
C VAL A 176 13.84 5.91 7.29
N MET A 177 13.01 6.73 7.94
CA MET A 177 13.41 7.70 8.96
C MET A 177 13.59 7.12 10.36
N TYR A 178 13.29 5.84 10.58
CA TYR A 178 13.41 5.22 11.90
C TYR A 178 14.87 4.91 12.20
N HIS A 179 15.24 4.94 13.47
CA HIS A 179 16.55 4.52 13.96
C HIS A 179 16.47 3.03 14.30
N ASP A 180 16.49 2.19 13.28
CA ASP A 180 16.31 0.75 13.42
C ASP A 180 17.07 -0.02 12.31
N TRP A 181 17.74 0.70 11.41
CA TRP A 181 18.32 0.10 10.22
C TRP A 181 19.75 -0.35 10.48
N ARG A 182 20.10 -1.50 9.88
CA ARG A 182 21.46 -2.06 9.87
C ARG A 182 21.83 -2.49 8.46
N LEU A 183 23.09 -2.28 8.09
CA LEU A 183 23.63 -2.70 6.80
C LEU A 183 24.22 -4.10 6.96
N VAL A 184 23.89 -5.02 6.05
CA VAL A 184 24.51 -6.35 6.04
C VAL A 184 25.90 -6.23 5.37
N PRO A 185 26.99 -6.65 6.05
CA PRO A 185 28.32 -6.69 5.45
C PRO A 185 28.39 -7.65 4.26
N LYS A 186 29.11 -7.29 3.20
CA LYS A 186 29.17 -8.08 1.94
C LYS A 186 29.59 -9.54 2.15
N HIS A 187 30.50 -9.79 3.07
CA HIS A 187 31.01 -11.14 3.33
C HIS A 187 29.98 -12.01 4.08
N GLU A 188 29.02 -11.41 4.79
CA GLU A 188 27.95 -12.11 5.49
C GLU A 188 26.67 -12.23 4.65
N GLU A 189 26.55 -11.50 3.53
CA GLU A 189 25.33 -11.47 2.70
C GLU A 189 24.91 -12.87 2.24
N ALA A 190 25.86 -13.73 1.87
CA ALA A 190 25.58 -15.10 1.44
C ALA A 190 25.05 -15.97 2.60
N ALA A 191 25.70 -15.89 3.77
CA ALA A 191 25.29 -16.63 4.96
C ALA A 191 23.93 -16.15 5.49
N PHE A 192 23.69 -14.84 5.48
CA PHE A 192 22.43 -14.24 5.89
C PHE A 192 21.28 -14.58 4.95
N THR A 193 21.56 -14.78 3.66
CA THR A 193 20.53 -15.13 2.66
C THR A 193 20.23 -16.63 2.65
N ALA A 194 21.15 -17.47 3.15
CA ALA A 194 20.97 -18.91 3.21
C ALA A 194 19.82 -19.26 4.14
N PHE A 195 18.71 -19.71 3.58
CA PHE A 195 17.52 -20.12 4.31
C PHE A 195 16.89 -21.33 3.65
N THR A 196 16.60 -22.34 4.45
CA THR A 196 15.85 -23.52 4.02
C THR A 196 14.39 -23.29 4.41
N PRO A 197 13.46 -23.21 3.44
CA PRO A 197 12.05 -22.99 3.75
C PRO A 197 11.52 -24.19 4.53
N VAL A 198 11.07 -23.93 5.76
CA VAL A 198 10.35 -24.92 6.56
C VAL A 198 8.94 -25.05 5.97
N PRO A 199 8.46 -26.27 5.67
CA PRO A 199 7.07 -26.47 5.26
C PRO A 199 6.11 -25.94 6.32
N GLU A 200 5.22 -25.02 5.94
CA GLU A 200 4.21 -24.47 6.84
C GLU A 200 3.01 -25.44 6.93
N ASP A 201 3.01 -26.30 7.94
CA ASP A 201 1.85 -27.14 8.29
C ASP A 201 0.79 -26.31 9.02
N THR A 202 0.14 -25.41 8.29
CA THR A 202 -0.98 -24.62 8.84
C THR A 202 -2.28 -25.42 8.77
N PRO A 203 -3.11 -25.41 9.83
CA PRO A 203 -4.38 -26.13 9.81
C PRO A 203 -5.30 -25.52 8.75
N ARG A 204 -5.63 -26.32 7.73
CA ARG A 204 -6.45 -25.89 6.58
C ARG A 204 -7.91 -25.71 6.95
N SER A 205 -8.39 -26.44 7.95
CA SER A 205 -9.77 -26.38 8.42
C SER A 205 -9.86 -26.40 9.94
N VAL A 206 -10.79 -25.61 10.47
CA VAL A 206 -11.13 -25.56 11.91
C VAL A 206 -12.64 -25.76 12.10
N PRO A 207 -13.08 -26.37 13.21
CA PRO A 207 -14.50 -26.54 13.47
C PRO A 207 -15.20 -25.19 13.67
N TYR A 208 -16.46 -25.09 13.26
CA TYR A 208 -17.29 -23.93 13.60
C TYR A 208 -17.51 -23.82 15.11
N PRO A 209 -17.65 -22.60 15.65
CA PRO A 209 -18.00 -22.41 17.06
C PRO A 209 -19.37 -23.05 17.37
N PRO A 210 -19.62 -23.42 18.64
CA PRO A 210 -20.71 -24.33 19.01
C PRO A 210 -22.10 -23.93 18.50
N LEU A 211 -22.43 -22.63 18.58
CA LEU A 211 -23.72 -22.11 18.12
C LEU A 211 -23.89 -22.24 16.60
N LEU A 212 -22.88 -21.81 15.82
CA LEU A 212 -22.95 -21.88 14.36
C LEU A 212 -22.97 -23.33 13.86
N ARG A 213 -22.20 -24.21 14.51
CA ARG A 213 -22.23 -25.66 14.23
C ARG A 213 -23.64 -26.22 14.40
N ALA A 214 -24.31 -25.92 15.52
CA ALA A 214 -25.67 -26.39 15.79
C ALA A 214 -26.70 -25.85 14.78
N MET A 215 -26.59 -24.57 14.41
CA MET A 215 -27.47 -23.95 13.41
C MET A 215 -27.35 -24.62 12.04
N ILE A 216 -26.11 -24.86 11.58
CA ILE A 216 -25.85 -25.50 10.28
C ILE A 216 -26.42 -26.93 10.26
N LEU A 217 -26.25 -27.69 11.33
CA LEU A 217 -26.80 -29.05 11.42
C LEU A 217 -28.34 -29.06 11.42
N ALA A 218 -28.98 -28.13 12.13
CA ALA A 218 -30.43 -28.00 12.15
C ALA A 218 -31.00 -27.61 10.77
N GLU A 219 -30.32 -26.73 10.02
CA GLU A 219 -30.72 -26.37 8.66
C GLU A 219 -30.59 -27.55 7.68
N ARG A 220 -29.52 -28.35 7.75
CA ARG A 220 -29.37 -29.56 6.93
C ARG A 220 -30.49 -30.57 7.17
N GLN A 221 -30.81 -30.79 8.45
CA GLN A 221 -31.93 -31.67 8.82
C GLN A 221 -33.26 -31.15 8.27
N LYS A 222 -33.50 -29.83 8.33
CA LYS A 222 -34.70 -29.20 7.77
C LYS A 222 -34.78 -29.34 6.25
N ASN A 223 -33.65 -29.30 5.54
CA ASN A 223 -33.58 -29.42 4.09
C ASN A 223 -33.60 -30.88 3.59
N GLY A 224 -33.59 -31.86 4.49
CA GLY A 224 -33.61 -33.29 4.16
C GLY A 224 -32.23 -33.87 3.82
N ASP A 225 -31.15 -33.13 4.07
CA ASP A 225 -29.78 -33.62 3.85
C ASP A 225 -29.35 -34.51 5.02
N SER A 226 -29.10 -35.80 4.75
CA SER A 226 -28.63 -36.80 5.74
C SER A 226 -27.10 -36.79 5.95
N SER A 227 -26.40 -35.76 5.48
CA SER A 227 -24.94 -35.68 5.58
C SER A 227 -24.48 -35.61 7.04
N THR A 228 -23.65 -36.57 7.45
CA THR A 228 -23.04 -36.68 8.78
C THR A 228 -21.72 -35.91 8.89
N GLU A 229 -21.32 -35.18 7.85
CA GLU A 229 -20.05 -34.47 7.81
C GLU A 229 -20.05 -33.28 8.77
N GLU A 230 -19.01 -33.17 9.59
CA GLU A 230 -18.85 -32.02 10.48
C GLU A 230 -18.65 -30.74 9.65
N PRO A 231 -19.42 -29.68 9.92
CA PRO A 231 -19.17 -28.41 9.26
C PRO A 231 -17.81 -27.87 9.73
N MET A 232 -16.90 -27.64 8.78
CA MET A 232 -15.59 -27.06 9.02
C MET A 232 -15.43 -25.73 8.27
N LEU A 233 -14.79 -24.77 8.91
CA LEU A 233 -14.40 -23.50 8.32
C LEU A 233 -13.05 -23.65 7.61
N ASN A 234 -13.00 -23.39 6.31
CA ASN A 234 -11.76 -23.41 5.53
C ASN A 234 -10.96 -22.10 5.77
N LEU A 235 -9.72 -22.25 6.25
CA LEU A 235 -8.80 -21.15 6.56
C LEU A 235 -7.81 -20.84 5.43
N GLU A 236 -7.75 -21.63 4.35
CA GLU A 236 -6.78 -21.46 3.24
C GLU A 236 -6.82 -20.07 2.60
N ARG A 237 -7.96 -19.37 2.69
CA ARG A 237 -8.12 -18.00 2.14
C ARG A 237 -7.68 -16.89 3.11
N ALA A 238 -7.56 -17.18 4.40
CA ALA A 238 -7.22 -16.19 5.40
C ALA A 238 -5.69 -16.05 5.52
N GLY A 239 -5.08 -15.36 4.55
CA GLY A 239 -3.68 -14.96 4.62
C GLY A 239 -3.46 -13.90 5.71
N ILE A 240 -3.36 -14.31 6.98
CA ILE A 240 -3.05 -13.41 8.08
C ILE A 240 -1.53 -13.16 8.07
N GLY A 241 -1.12 -12.05 7.45
CA GLY A 241 0.26 -11.60 7.54
C GLY A 241 0.64 -11.19 8.97
N PRO A 242 1.90 -11.37 9.39
CA PRO A 242 2.38 -10.84 10.67
C PRO A 242 2.13 -9.33 10.80
N TRP A 243 1.87 -8.87 12.02
CA TRP A 243 1.51 -7.47 12.30
C TRP A 243 2.64 -6.48 11.93
N ASP A 244 3.87 -6.97 11.86
CA ASP A 244 5.07 -6.21 11.53
C ASP A 244 5.48 -6.33 10.04
N TYR A 245 4.66 -7.00 9.22
CA TYR A 245 4.85 -7.04 7.77
C TYR A 245 4.83 -5.63 7.18
N PRO A 246 5.77 -5.25 6.30
CA PRO A 246 5.83 -3.88 5.80
C PRO A 246 4.62 -3.56 4.93
N ALA A 247 3.92 -2.48 5.28
CA ALA A 247 2.80 -1.99 4.51
C ALA A 247 3.26 -1.28 3.21
N LYS A 248 2.31 -0.98 2.32
CA LYS A 248 2.58 -0.26 1.08
C LYS A 248 2.61 1.26 1.34
N GLN A 249 3.80 1.86 1.35
CA GLN A 249 3.99 3.28 1.66
C GLN A 249 3.17 4.23 0.75
N LYS A 250 2.95 3.85 -0.51
CA LYS A 250 2.17 4.65 -1.48
C LYS A 250 0.74 4.95 -1.00
N ALA A 251 0.17 4.10 -0.15
CA ALA A 251 -1.16 4.30 0.42
C ALA A 251 -1.17 5.23 1.65
N LYS A 252 -0.02 5.54 2.24
CA LYS A 252 0.07 6.28 3.51
C LYS A 252 -0.01 7.80 3.28
N ARG A 253 -1.01 8.44 3.89
CA ARG A 253 -1.14 9.90 3.90
C ARG A 253 0.06 10.53 4.60
N LYS A 254 0.68 11.52 3.96
CA LYS A 254 1.75 12.31 4.57
C LYS A 254 1.16 13.31 5.58
N ALA A 255 1.83 13.49 6.71
CA ALA A 255 1.40 14.45 7.72
C ALA A 255 1.44 15.85 7.13
N LYS A 256 0.39 16.63 7.40
CA LYS A 256 0.35 18.05 7.11
C LYS A 256 1.23 18.73 8.15
N GLY A 257 2.38 19.24 7.70
CA GLY A 257 3.31 19.95 8.56
C GLY A 257 2.86 21.39 8.67
N THR A 258 2.03 21.70 9.66
CA THR A 258 1.98 23.06 10.19
C THR A 258 3.10 23.14 11.22
N PRO A 259 4.18 23.91 10.98
CA PRO A 259 5.20 24.11 12.00
C PRO A 259 4.58 24.82 13.21
N VAL A 260 4.95 24.38 14.41
CA VAL A 260 4.52 24.96 15.70
C VAL A 260 5.69 25.66 16.34
#